data_AF-A0A5B9FV21-F1
#
_entry.id   AF-A0A5B9FV21-F1
#
_cell.length_a   1.000
_cell.length_b   1.000
_cell.length_c   1.000
_cell.angle_alpha   90.00
_cell.angle_beta   90.00
_cell.angle_gamma   90.00
#
_symmetry.space_group_name_H-M   'P 1'
#
loop_
_entity.id
_entity.type
_entity.pdbx_description
1 polymer ?
#
loop_
_entity_poly.entity_id
_entity_poly.type
_entity_poly.pdbx_seq_one_letter_code
_entity_poly.pdbx_strand_id
1 'polypeptide(L)'
;MKKNYFKLSALTVLFTVFLSNKNHAQDTYTVEAIPFQQYSTSQPIEFTIDDKYSDVLTIPFNFTFFEQEYNQFLVSTNGYIDFRTELANENSPWSFNMSIPNTGFPVKNSILGCYHDMDNSSGVGTITWSVTGNAPYRQFVLLYNNQPHFSASCNTTAFSSFQVILYETVNFIDVQIIKKDLCTEWQGGYAVVGVINDTGTEGYAPPLRNTGAWTVTEGAGEGWRFKPQANPDNTYKYIKCDTDADGIETFDFNVILNDINSSAVLYSTYEDAEAESNALSGTGYTNAVPFELTTIYARYNDIIIPVSLSMVDCGLAFDNDNVPTADEDLNQDGNLANDDTDGDGLPDFIDNDDDGDLILTSEEYVFGRDVNDMYDTDGDGIPNYLDNDDDGDGILTINEEYNGNNYPADDDTDEDGIPDYLDNDDDGDGILTIDEDYNQNGDPTDDDLNGNNIPDYLDAEAQGLGINENDFNKSITIYPNPTNDVLNINNLTGKEITEVTIYSINGVKVKQLNTANQLDIKELQTGIYILKITIDNQSLTYKLIKN
;
A
#
# COMPACT_ATOMS: atom_id res chain seq x y z
N MET A 1 47.52 30.86 71.59
CA MET A 1 46.37 30.11 71.02
C MET A 1 45.90 30.88 69.81
N LYS A 2 45.59 30.34 68.65
CA LYS A 2 45.69 29.01 68.04
C LYS A 2 45.62 29.33 66.54
N LYS A 3 46.53 28.77 65.74
CA LYS A 3 46.30 28.58 64.31
C LYS A 3 45.12 27.61 64.15
N ASN A 4 44.34 27.72 63.07
CA ASN A 4 44.25 26.64 62.08
C ASN A 4 43.38 27.04 60.88
N TYR A 5 43.90 26.67 59.72
CA TYR A 5 43.39 26.84 58.37
C TYR A 5 42.49 25.66 57.96
N PHE A 6 41.86 25.85 56.78
CA PHE A 6 41.23 24.92 55.85
C PHE A 6 39.73 24.64 56.02
N LYS A 7 38.95 25.24 55.09
CA LYS A 7 37.77 24.61 54.51
C LYS A 7 37.94 24.56 52.99
N LEU A 8 37.79 23.35 52.48
CA LEU A 8 37.72 22.94 51.08
C LEU A 8 36.41 23.50 50.49
N SER A 9 36.49 24.31 49.44
CA SER A 9 35.32 24.78 48.69
C SER A 9 35.00 23.79 47.57
N ALA A 10 33.87 23.09 47.71
CA ALA A 10 33.28 22.29 46.65
C ALA A 10 32.79 23.22 45.53
N LEU A 11 33.25 22.96 44.31
CA LEU A 11 32.83 23.61 43.08
C LEU A 11 31.54 22.93 42.60
N THR A 12 30.39 23.57 42.81
CA THR A 12 29.13 23.14 42.23
C THR A 12 29.09 23.65 40.79
N VAL A 13 29.34 22.76 39.82
CA VAL A 13 29.07 23.02 38.40
C VAL A 13 27.57 22.89 38.21
N LEU A 14 26.90 24.02 38.06
CA LEU A 14 25.48 24.11 37.75
C LEU A 14 25.31 23.77 36.27
N PHE A 15 24.92 22.53 35.96
CA PHE A 15 24.43 22.14 34.64
C PHE A 15 23.08 22.84 34.43
N THR A 16 23.08 23.98 33.75
CA THR A 16 21.85 24.56 33.23
C THR A 16 21.41 23.71 32.05
N VAL A 17 20.50 22.77 32.31
CA VAL A 17 19.69 22.11 31.29
C VAL A 17 18.90 23.21 30.57
N PHE A 18 19.19 23.43 29.30
CA PHE A 18 18.28 24.15 28.42
C PHE A 18 17.07 23.24 28.20
N LEU A 19 16.05 23.39 29.04
CA LEU A 19 14.69 22.99 28.69
C LEU A 19 14.24 23.95 27.59
N SER A 20 14.48 23.56 26.34
CA SER A 20 13.67 24.06 25.24
C SER A 20 12.25 23.59 25.51
N ASN A 21 11.35 24.52 25.86
CA ASN A 21 9.92 24.25 25.73
C ASN A 21 9.64 24.14 24.23
N LYS A 22 9.88 22.96 23.65
CA LYS A 22 9.16 22.57 22.44
C LYS A 22 7.69 22.52 22.87
N ASN A 23 6.84 23.31 22.23
CA ASN A 23 5.41 23.04 22.30
C ASN A 23 5.26 21.61 21.74
N HIS A 24 4.88 20.65 22.58
CA HIS A 24 4.57 19.29 22.14
C HIS A 24 3.43 19.37 21.12
N ALA A 25 3.75 19.20 19.84
CA ALA A 25 2.79 18.63 18.92
C ALA A 25 2.65 17.18 19.39
N GLN A 26 1.45 16.76 19.80
CA GLN A 26 1.24 15.39 20.27
C GLN A 26 1.63 14.41 19.16
N ASP A 27 2.36 13.35 19.51
CA ASP A 27 2.49 12.18 18.66
C ASP A 27 1.09 11.58 18.44
N THR A 28 0.56 11.85 17.25
CA THR A 28 -0.56 11.09 16.71
C THR A 28 0.03 9.89 15.97
N TYR A 29 -0.50 8.69 16.14
CA TYR A 29 -0.20 7.59 15.22
C TYR A 29 -1.40 7.46 14.28
N THR A 30 -1.15 7.26 12.99
CA THR A 30 -2.14 6.65 12.10
C THR A 30 -2.02 5.14 12.16
N VAL A 31 -3.14 4.48 11.88
CA VAL A 31 -3.23 3.02 11.85
C VAL A 31 -3.96 2.65 10.56
N GLU A 32 -3.33 1.83 9.74
CA GLU A 32 -3.85 1.37 8.46
C GLU A 32 -3.57 -0.12 8.28
N ALA A 33 -4.41 -0.75 7.47
CA ALA A 33 -4.18 -2.12 7.03
C ALA A 33 -2.99 -2.10 6.06
N ILE A 34 -2.24 -3.19 6.04
CA ILE A 34 -1.16 -3.46 5.10
C ILE A 34 -1.25 -4.93 4.68
N PRO A 35 -0.69 -5.31 3.53
CA PRO A 35 -0.67 -6.70 3.10
C PRO A 35 0.00 -7.60 4.15
N PHE A 36 -0.48 -8.83 4.20
CA PHE A 36 0.09 -9.81 5.11
C PHE A 36 1.42 -10.35 4.57
N GLN A 37 2.53 -9.99 5.22
CA GLN A 37 3.85 -10.52 4.90
C GLN A 37 4.46 -11.26 6.10
N GLN A 38 4.90 -12.50 5.88
CA GLN A 38 5.52 -13.31 6.94
C GLN A 38 7.05 -13.29 6.87
N TYR A 39 7.69 -12.84 7.95
CA TYR A 39 9.15 -12.77 8.07
C TYR A 39 9.75 -13.94 8.85
N SER A 40 10.99 -14.32 8.54
CA SER A 40 11.72 -15.35 9.28
C SER A 40 12.64 -14.76 10.35
N THR A 41 12.74 -15.42 11.51
CA THR A 41 13.63 -15.02 12.61
C THR A 41 14.47 -16.19 13.13
N SER A 42 15.56 -15.91 13.84
CA SER A 42 16.55 -16.95 14.20
C SER A 42 17.07 -16.92 15.63
N GLN A 43 17.08 -15.76 16.31
CA GLN A 43 17.63 -15.61 17.66
C GLN A 43 16.55 -15.88 18.71
N PRO A 44 16.68 -16.91 19.57
CA PRO A 44 15.66 -17.22 20.56
C PRO A 44 15.67 -16.24 21.75
N ILE A 45 14.49 -15.97 22.29
CA ILE A 45 14.29 -15.39 23.62
C ILE A 45 13.81 -16.51 24.54
N GLU A 46 14.70 -16.98 25.42
CA GLU A 46 14.44 -18.14 26.26
C GLU A 46 13.56 -17.76 27.45
N PHE A 47 12.33 -18.27 27.45
CA PHE A 47 11.44 -18.22 28.60
C PHE A 47 11.30 -19.62 29.20
N THR A 48 11.35 -19.68 30.53
CA THR A 48 11.12 -20.92 31.29
C THR A 48 9.98 -20.80 32.28
N ILE A 49 9.37 -19.61 32.34
CA ILE A 49 8.34 -19.24 33.31
C ILE A 49 7.33 -18.36 32.57
N ASP A 50 6.07 -18.65 32.82
CA ASP A 50 4.92 -17.87 32.39
C ASP A 50 4.91 -16.46 32.99
N ASP A 51 4.23 -15.52 32.34
CA ASP A 51 4.06 -14.14 32.82
C ASP A 51 5.38 -13.42 33.17
N LYS A 52 6.34 -13.42 32.24
CA LYS A 52 7.63 -12.80 32.44
C LYS A 52 8.03 -11.81 31.34
N TYR A 53 8.72 -10.76 31.79
CA TYR A 53 9.58 -9.97 30.91
C TYR A 53 10.92 -10.69 30.70
N SER A 54 11.46 -10.55 29.49
CA SER A 54 12.81 -10.98 29.14
C SER A 54 13.89 -10.20 29.91
N ASP A 55 15.15 -10.59 29.70
CA ASP A 55 16.28 -9.68 29.87
C ASP A 55 16.15 -8.46 28.93
N VAL A 56 16.95 -7.42 29.16
CA VAL A 56 17.00 -6.25 28.27
C VAL A 56 17.57 -6.66 26.92
N LEU A 57 16.76 -6.51 25.87
CA LEU A 57 17.21 -6.62 24.48
C LEU A 57 17.78 -5.27 24.03
N THR A 58 18.76 -5.30 23.14
CA THR A 58 19.36 -4.11 22.55
C THR A 58 19.42 -4.28 21.04
N ILE A 59 18.87 -3.31 20.30
CA ILE A 59 18.91 -3.26 18.83
C ILE A 59 20.02 -2.31 18.36
N PRO A 60 20.55 -2.47 17.13
CA PRO A 60 21.72 -1.72 16.69
C PRO A 60 21.38 -0.32 16.13
N PHE A 61 20.17 0.17 16.41
CA PHE A 61 19.67 1.46 15.98
C PHE A 61 18.78 2.11 17.04
N ASN A 62 18.59 3.43 16.94
CA ASN A 62 17.61 4.14 17.75
C ASN A 62 16.25 4.06 17.05
N PHE A 63 15.22 3.80 17.83
CA PHE A 63 13.83 3.77 17.44
C PHE A 63 13.06 4.78 18.27
N THR A 64 12.36 5.71 17.62
CA THR A 64 11.58 6.74 18.28
C THR A 64 10.16 6.26 18.49
N PHE A 65 9.72 6.24 19.75
CA PHE A 65 8.39 5.82 20.16
C PHE A 65 7.82 6.84 21.14
N PHE A 66 6.67 7.44 20.83
CA PHE A 66 6.08 8.55 21.61
C PHE A 66 7.13 9.61 22.01
N GLU A 67 7.79 10.19 21.00
CA GLU A 67 8.85 11.21 21.05
C GLU A 67 10.12 10.82 21.84
N GLN A 68 10.25 9.56 22.26
CA GLN A 68 11.38 9.08 23.02
C GLN A 68 12.21 8.10 22.20
N GLU A 69 13.53 8.32 22.16
CA GLU A 69 14.45 7.41 21.51
C GLU A 69 14.77 6.21 22.41
N TYR A 70 14.60 5.02 21.85
CA TYR A 70 14.94 3.74 22.47
C TYR A 70 15.83 2.93 21.55
N ASN A 71 16.83 2.27 22.12
CA ASN A 71 17.53 1.15 21.48
C ASN A 71 17.54 -0.09 22.36
N GLN A 72 16.75 -0.05 23.45
CA GLN A 72 16.61 -1.10 24.44
C GLN A 72 15.14 -1.24 24.84
N PHE A 73 14.71 -2.48 25.00
CA PHE A 73 13.35 -2.82 25.40
C PHE A 73 13.29 -4.22 25.98
N LEU A 74 12.12 -4.60 26.48
CA LEU A 74 11.79 -5.91 27.00
C LEU A 74 10.73 -6.56 26.10
N VAL A 75 10.77 -7.88 26.03
CA VAL A 75 9.74 -8.69 25.40
C VAL A 75 8.98 -9.42 26.49
N SER A 76 7.64 -9.35 26.47
CA SER A 76 6.79 -10.09 27.39
C SER A 76 6.40 -11.44 26.80
N THR A 77 6.30 -12.47 27.65
CA THR A 77 5.66 -13.74 27.28
C THR A 77 4.24 -13.57 26.74
N ASN A 78 3.54 -12.50 27.09
CA ASN A 78 2.15 -12.24 26.73
C ASN A 78 1.96 -11.40 25.44
N GLY A 79 3.00 -11.24 24.61
CA GLY A 79 2.78 -10.78 23.23
C GLY A 79 2.91 -9.29 23.00
N TYR A 80 3.82 -8.63 23.73
CA TYR A 80 4.09 -7.21 23.57
C TYR A 80 5.55 -6.85 23.89
N ILE A 81 5.97 -5.69 23.37
CA ILE A 81 7.26 -5.04 23.66
C ILE A 81 7.04 -3.91 24.67
N ASP A 82 7.90 -3.78 25.66
CA ASP A 82 7.84 -2.73 26.69
C ASP A 82 9.18 -1.98 26.79
N PHE A 83 9.15 -0.66 26.66
CA PHE A 83 10.35 0.17 26.69
C PHE A 83 10.84 0.50 28.11
N ARG A 84 10.11 0.10 29.17
CA ARG A 84 10.51 0.28 30.57
C ARG A 84 11.45 -0.82 31.04
N THR A 85 12.72 -0.67 30.67
CA THR A 85 13.78 -1.66 30.96
C THR A 85 13.99 -1.97 32.46
N GLU A 86 13.52 -1.12 33.37
CA GLU A 86 13.53 -1.39 34.81
C GLU A 86 12.66 -2.58 35.24
N LEU A 87 11.76 -3.07 34.36
CA LEU A 87 10.91 -4.23 34.59
C LEU A 87 11.57 -5.55 34.14
N ALA A 88 12.82 -5.54 33.69
CA ALA A 88 13.50 -6.74 33.20
C ALA A 88 13.44 -7.88 34.23
N ASN A 89 13.09 -9.09 33.78
CA ASN A 89 12.89 -10.27 34.62
C ASN A 89 11.78 -10.17 35.69
N GLU A 90 11.03 -9.08 35.77
CA GLU A 90 9.84 -8.98 36.63
C GLU A 90 8.63 -9.68 36.00
N ASN A 91 7.53 -9.76 36.73
CA ASN A 91 6.29 -10.36 36.20
C ASN A 91 5.66 -9.42 35.18
N SER A 92 5.28 -9.95 34.01
CA SER A 92 4.56 -9.21 32.98
C SER A 92 3.05 -9.34 33.16
N PRO A 93 2.27 -8.25 33.17
CA PRO A 93 0.82 -8.33 33.22
C PRO A 93 0.22 -9.19 32.10
N TRP A 94 -0.78 -9.99 32.45
CA TRP A 94 -1.52 -10.85 31.51
C TRP A 94 -2.99 -10.45 31.33
N SER A 95 -3.56 -9.79 32.35
CA SER A 95 -4.99 -9.56 32.45
C SER A 95 -5.42 -8.10 32.29
N PHE A 96 -6.38 -7.87 31.40
CA PHE A 96 -7.07 -6.60 31.19
C PHE A 96 -8.55 -6.82 30.81
N ASN A 97 -9.35 -5.75 30.88
CA ASN A 97 -10.77 -5.74 30.49
C ASN A 97 -11.23 -4.37 29.96
N MET A 98 -10.30 -3.58 29.45
CA MET A 98 -10.53 -2.20 29.01
C MET A 98 -9.74 -1.93 27.73
N SER A 99 -10.22 -1.01 26.91
CA SER A 99 -9.54 -0.55 25.69
C SER A 99 -8.42 0.44 26.00
N ILE A 100 -7.49 0.60 25.06
CA ILE A 100 -6.52 1.70 25.02
C ILE A 100 -7.09 2.89 24.20
N PRO A 101 -6.69 4.13 24.48
CA PRO A 101 -5.87 4.56 25.61
C PRO A 101 -6.63 4.49 26.93
N ASN A 102 -5.94 4.07 27.99
CA ASN A 102 -6.47 4.11 29.34
C ASN A 102 -5.35 4.18 30.38
N THR A 103 -5.41 5.17 31.26
CA THR A 103 -4.41 5.35 32.33
C THR A 103 -4.39 4.19 33.33
N GLY A 104 -5.50 3.46 33.44
CA GLY A 104 -5.63 2.23 34.23
C GLY A 104 -5.24 0.95 33.49
N PHE A 105 -4.92 0.99 32.19
CA PHE A 105 -4.47 -0.19 31.46
C PHE A 105 -3.18 -0.73 32.11
N PRO A 106 -3.03 -2.06 32.30
CA PRO A 106 -1.93 -2.61 33.10
C PRO A 106 -0.54 -2.44 32.46
N VAL A 107 -0.51 -2.31 31.14
CA VAL A 107 0.70 -2.12 30.33
C VAL A 107 0.77 -0.65 29.84
N LYS A 108 1.98 -0.13 29.72
CA LYS A 108 2.30 1.29 29.38
C LYS A 108 3.62 1.34 28.65
N ASN A 109 3.83 2.37 27.84
CA ASN A 109 5.05 2.54 27.05
C ASN A 109 5.38 1.27 26.24
N SER A 110 4.41 0.80 25.46
CA SER A 110 4.47 -0.55 24.89
C SER A 110 3.81 -0.66 23.53
N ILE A 111 4.33 -1.59 22.75
CA ILE A 111 3.77 -2.05 21.48
C ILE A 111 3.10 -3.40 21.75
N LEU A 112 1.79 -3.41 21.68
CA LEU A 112 0.92 -4.56 21.90
C LEU A 112 0.75 -5.27 20.54
N GLY A 113 1.60 -6.24 20.23
CA GLY A 113 1.54 -6.98 18.96
C GLY A 113 0.29 -7.86 18.89
N CYS A 114 0.07 -8.67 19.92
CA CYS A 114 -1.15 -9.44 20.05
C CYS A 114 -1.35 -9.77 21.53
N TYR A 115 -1.52 -8.73 22.35
CA TYR A 115 -1.48 -8.88 23.80
C TYR A 115 -2.70 -9.64 24.33
N HIS A 116 -2.43 -10.83 24.88
CA HIS A 116 -3.35 -11.66 25.66
C HIS A 116 -2.53 -12.65 26.49
N ASP A 117 -3.19 -13.36 27.39
CA ASP A 117 -2.54 -14.33 28.26
C ASP A 117 -2.15 -15.62 27.50
N MET A 118 -0.84 -15.87 27.39
CA MET A 118 -0.25 -17.02 26.70
C MET A 118 0.47 -17.92 27.72
N ASP A 119 0.50 -19.23 27.48
CA ASP A 119 1.08 -20.24 28.39
C ASP A 119 2.49 -20.66 27.94
N ASN A 120 3.49 -19.95 28.42
CA ASN A 120 4.90 -20.24 28.12
C ASN A 120 5.50 -21.34 29.01
N SER A 121 4.72 -21.91 29.94
CA SER A 121 5.21 -22.89 30.92
C SER A 121 5.39 -24.29 30.36
N SER A 122 4.71 -24.59 29.24
CA SER A 122 4.66 -25.92 28.63
C SER A 122 5.88 -26.26 27.76
N GLY A 123 6.71 -25.27 27.40
CA GLY A 123 7.78 -25.40 26.43
C GLY A 123 7.30 -25.60 24.99
N VAL A 124 6.02 -25.29 24.72
CA VAL A 124 5.43 -25.28 23.38
C VAL A 124 5.49 -23.86 22.82
N GLY A 125 5.76 -23.75 21.52
CA GLY A 125 5.95 -22.47 20.84
C GLY A 125 7.36 -21.90 21.06
N THR A 126 7.69 -20.85 20.31
CA THR A 126 8.96 -20.14 20.42
C THR A 126 8.77 -18.63 20.28
N ILE A 127 9.61 -17.86 20.95
CA ILE A 127 9.74 -16.42 20.72
C ILE A 127 11.14 -16.18 20.18
N THR A 128 11.23 -15.65 18.97
CA THR A 128 12.49 -15.45 18.24
C THR A 128 12.54 -14.06 17.63
N TRP A 129 13.74 -13.53 17.41
CA TRP A 129 13.92 -12.26 16.74
C TRP A 129 15.10 -12.29 15.76
N SER A 130 15.15 -11.31 14.86
CA SER A 130 16.26 -11.03 13.98
C SER A 130 16.33 -9.52 13.72
N VAL A 131 17.49 -9.04 13.27
CA VAL A 131 17.59 -7.76 12.57
C VAL A 131 17.96 -8.08 11.12
N THR A 132 17.17 -7.56 10.20
CA THR A 132 17.29 -7.74 8.74
C THR A 132 17.54 -6.40 8.06
N GLY A 133 17.88 -6.43 6.78
CA GLY A 133 18.27 -5.25 6.01
C GLY A 133 19.64 -4.68 6.39
N ASN A 134 19.96 -3.54 5.79
CA ASN A 134 21.21 -2.80 6.01
C ASN A 134 20.92 -1.42 6.61
N ALA A 135 21.86 -0.88 7.37
CA ALA A 135 21.71 0.48 7.87
C ALA A 135 21.67 1.47 6.68
N PRO A 136 20.84 2.52 6.71
CA PRO A 136 20.02 2.98 7.84
C PRO A 136 18.57 2.47 7.84
N TYR A 137 18.20 1.50 7.00
CA TYR A 137 16.82 0.99 6.88
C TYR A 137 16.69 -0.44 7.40
N ARG A 138 17.31 -0.72 8.55
CA ARG A 138 17.17 -2.04 9.18
C ARG A 138 15.78 -2.23 9.74
N GLN A 139 15.32 -3.47 9.69
CA GLN A 139 14.11 -3.91 10.38
C GLN A 139 14.52 -4.78 11.57
N PHE A 140 13.91 -4.54 12.72
CA PHE A 140 13.88 -5.54 13.80
C PHE A 140 12.59 -6.33 13.66
N VAL A 141 12.69 -7.66 13.61
CA VAL A 141 11.52 -8.56 13.52
C VAL A 141 11.47 -9.42 14.77
N LEU A 142 10.36 -9.37 15.50
CA LEU A 142 10.03 -10.26 16.62
C LEU A 142 8.91 -11.19 16.20
N LEU A 143 9.09 -12.50 16.37
CA LEU A 143 8.12 -13.54 16.06
C LEU A 143 7.72 -14.29 17.33
N TYR A 144 6.42 -14.32 17.59
CA TYR A 144 5.79 -15.29 18.48
C TYR A 144 5.25 -16.41 17.59
N ASN A 145 5.80 -17.61 17.72
CA ASN A 145 5.40 -18.74 16.91
C ASN A 145 4.69 -19.79 17.77
N ASN A 146 3.47 -20.16 17.39
CA ASN A 146 2.68 -21.25 17.96
C ASN A 146 2.57 -21.18 19.48
N GLN A 147 2.28 -19.99 20.01
CA GLN A 147 2.14 -19.74 21.45
C GLN A 147 0.80 -20.27 21.95
N PRO A 148 0.76 -21.25 22.87
CA PRO A 148 -0.48 -21.76 23.41
C PRO A 148 -1.17 -20.72 24.29
N HIS A 149 -2.50 -20.72 24.33
CA HIS A 149 -3.26 -19.78 25.16
C HIS A 149 -3.38 -20.26 26.60
N PHE A 150 -3.29 -19.34 27.57
CA PHE A 150 -3.49 -19.71 28.95
C PHE A 150 -4.94 -20.11 29.23
N SER A 151 -5.15 -21.39 29.55
CA SER A 151 -6.36 -21.96 30.13
C SER A 151 -6.18 -23.46 30.26
N ALA A 152 -6.76 -24.07 31.30
CA ALA A 152 -6.79 -25.53 31.45
C ALA A 152 -7.46 -26.25 30.27
N SER A 153 -8.22 -25.54 29.43
CA SER A 153 -8.94 -26.09 28.27
C SER A 153 -8.38 -25.67 26.91
N CYS A 154 -7.56 -24.60 26.85
CA CYS A 154 -7.08 -24.02 25.60
C CYS A 154 -5.58 -24.23 25.35
N ASN A 155 -4.78 -24.50 26.38
CA ASN A 155 -3.32 -24.54 26.29
C ASN A 155 -2.73 -25.69 25.43
N THR A 156 -3.59 -26.50 24.82
CA THR A 156 -3.21 -27.55 23.85
C THR A 156 -4.05 -27.51 22.57
N THR A 157 -4.97 -26.56 22.44
CA THR A 157 -5.99 -26.51 21.37
C THR A 157 -6.13 -25.14 20.73
N ALA A 158 -5.66 -24.06 21.36
CA ALA A 158 -5.68 -22.71 20.83
C ALA A 158 -4.27 -22.11 20.87
N PHE A 159 -3.84 -21.56 19.75
CA PHE A 159 -2.51 -21.01 19.54
C PHE A 159 -2.57 -19.64 18.85
N SER A 160 -1.56 -18.82 19.11
CA SER A 160 -1.32 -17.57 18.39
C SER A 160 0.07 -17.58 17.76
N SER A 161 0.14 -17.09 16.53
CA SER A 161 1.38 -16.77 15.83
C SER A 161 1.27 -15.36 15.25
N PHE A 162 2.24 -14.50 15.52
CA PHE A 162 2.24 -13.11 15.05
C PHE A 162 3.63 -12.50 15.16
N GLN A 163 3.82 -11.36 14.51
CA GLN A 163 5.08 -10.66 14.43
C GLN A 163 4.92 -9.18 14.79
N VAL A 164 5.99 -8.59 15.29
CA VAL A 164 6.13 -7.15 15.46
C VAL A 164 7.40 -6.73 14.75
N ILE A 165 7.29 -5.79 13.81
CA ILE A 165 8.40 -5.25 13.02
C ILE A 165 8.61 -3.80 13.43
N LEU A 166 9.87 -3.40 13.66
CA LEU A 166 10.26 -2.01 13.93
C LEU A 166 11.23 -1.55 12.86
N TYR A 167 10.97 -0.38 12.27
CA TYR A 167 11.77 0.19 11.18
C TYR A 167 12.69 1.29 11.71
N GLU A 168 13.99 1.21 11.40
CA GLU A 168 15.02 2.11 11.93
C GLU A 168 14.80 3.59 11.60
N THR A 169 14.74 3.97 10.32
CA THR A 169 14.75 5.38 9.91
C THR A 169 13.37 6.04 10.00
N VAL A 170 12.33 5.31 9.59
CA VAL A 170 10.95 5.81 9.50
C VAL A 170 10.18 5.64 10.81
N ASN A 171 10.67 4.81 11.73
CA ASN A 171 10.05 4.52 13.03
C ASN A 171 8.63 3.94 12.94
N PHE A 172 8.31 3.30 11.81
CA PHE A 172 7.05 2.57 11.63
C PHE A 172 7.07 1.31 12.48
N ILE A 173 5.86 0.83 12.80
CA ILE A 173 5.65 -0.39 13.54
C ILE A 173 4.64 -1.21 12.78
N ASP A 174 5.02 -2.41 12.37
CA ASP A 174 4.06 -3.33 11.77
C ASP A 174 3.73 -4.47 12.73
N VAL A 175 2.48 -4.91 12.68
CA VAL A 175 2.01 -6.10 13.36
C VAL A 175 1.41 -7.03 12.32
N GLN A 176 2.07 -8.17 12.10
CA GLN A 176 1.64 -9.20 11.17
C GLN A 176 1.07 -10.39 11.94
N ILE A 177 -0.23 -10.63 11.89
CA ILE A 177 -0.93 -11.69 12.61
C ILE A 177 -1.08 -12.91 11.70
N ILE A 178 -0.22 -13.90 11.88
CA ILE A 178 -0.25 -15.15 11.11
C ILE A 178 -1.48 -15.98 11.48
N LYS A 179 -1.79 -16.02 12.79
CA LYS A 179 -2.90 -16.80 13.34
C LYS A 179 -3.23 -16.33 14.74
N LYS A 180 -4.53 -16.30 15.04
CA LYS A 180 -5.03 -16.20 16.41
C LYS A 180 -6.29 -17.02 16.59
N ASP A 181 -6.16 -18.14 17.29
CA ASP A 181 -7.32 -18.90 17.74
C ASP A 181 -8.11 -18.13 18.83
N LEU A 182 -9.31 -18.61 19.17
CA LEU A 182 -10.13 -17.99 20.22
C LEU A 182 -10.24 -18.89 21.47
N CYS A 183 -9.91 -18.34 22.64
CA CYS A 183 -10.13 -18.98 23.93
C CYS A 183 -11.05 -18.14 24.83
N THR A 184 -12.37 -18.34 24.75
CA THR A 184 -13.34 -17.57 25.54
C THR A 184 -13.41 -17.97 27.02
N GLU A 185 -12.92 -19.16 27.37
CA GLU A 185 -12.88 -19.68 28.75
C GLU A 185 -11.93 -18.87 29.65
N TRP A 186 -10.98 -18.14 29.05
CA TRP A 186 -10.08 -17.26 29.76
C TRP A 186 -10.32 -15.80 29.38
N GLN A 187 -10.66 -14.98 30.37
CA GLN A 187 -10.91 -13.54 30.22
C GLN A 187 -11.87 -13.16 29.08
N GLY A 188 -12.77 -14.05 28.67
CA GLY A 188 -13.68 -13.81 27.55
C GLY A 188 -12.98 -13.78 26.18
N GLY A 189 -11.74 -14.26 26.07
CA GLY A 189 -10.97 -14.26 24.82
C GLY A 189 -10.39 -12.91 24.44
N TYR A 190 -10.26 -11.99 25.41
CA TYR A 190 -9.81 -10.63 25.14
C TYR A 190 -8.37 -10.58 24.64
N ALA A 191 -8.17 -9.87 23.54
CA ALA A 191 -6.87 -9.58 22.97
C ALA A 191 -6.82 -8.13 22.45
N VAL A 192 -5.61 -7.59 22.33
CA VAL A 192 -5.40 -6.25 21.78
C VAL A 192 -4.17 -6.19 20.86
N VAL A 193 -4.35 -5.51 19.73
CA VAL A 193 -3.26 -5.00 18.88
C VAL A 193 -3.25 -3.48 19.02
N GLY A 194 -2.08 -2.88 19.23
CA GLY A 194 -2.01 -1.43 19.44
C GLY A 194 -0.70 -0.91 20.00
N VAL A 195 -0.62 0.40 20.16
CA VAL A 195 0.49 1.10 20.83
C VAL A 195 -0.05 1.97 21.95
N ILE A 196 0.68 2.09 23.07
CA ILE A 196 0.26 2.90 24.23
C ILE A 196 1.45 3.63 24.85
N ASN A 197 1.26 4.93 25.15
CA ASN A 197 2.31 5.75 25.74
C ASN A 197 2.57 5.42 27.22
N ASP A 198 3.58 6.05 27.81
CA ASP A 198 4.05 5.81 29.18
C ASP A 198 3.04 6.15 30.28
N THR A 199 2.13 7.09 30.02
CA THR A 199 1.07 7.51 30.94
C THR A 199 -0.25 6.79 30.70
N GLY A 200 -0.41 6.15 29.54
CA GLY A 200 -1.65 5.56 29.03
C GLY A 200 -2.74 6.57 28.68
N THR A 201 -2.38 7.83 28.50
CA THR A 201 -3.30 8.88 28.01
C THR A 201 -3.45 8.85 26.50
N GLU A 202 -2.48 8.29 25.79
CA GLU A 202 -2.46 8.16 24.34
C GLU A 202 -2.20 6.71 23.94
N GLY A 203 -2.84 6.29 22.85
CA GLY A 203 -2.76 4.93 22.36
C GLY A 203 -3.72 4.72 21.19
N TYR A 204 -3.33 3.82 20.32
CA TYR A 204 -3.93 3.61 19.01
C TYR A 204 -4.04 2.12 18.78
N ALA A 205 -5.14 1.70 18.16
CA ALA A 205 -5.43 0.29 17.88
C ALA A 205 -6.19 0.20 16.56
N PRO A 206 -5.98 -0.86 15.78
CA PRO A 206 -6.75 -1.10 14.58
C PRO A 206 -8.24 -1.26 14.85
N PRO A 207 -9.10 -1.05 13.83
CA PRO A 207 -10.52 -1.37 13.90
C PRO A 207 -10.76 -2.77 14.48
N LEU A 208 -11.66 -2.85 15.46
CA LEU A 208 -12.05 -4.11 16.13
C LEU A 208 -10.92 -4.86 16.88
N ARG A 209 -9.67 -4.37 16.88
CA ARG A 209 -8.52 -5.00 17.57
C ARG A 209 -8.15 -4.35 18.91
N ASN A 210 -8.91 -3.38 19.41
CA ASN A 210 -8.59 -2.63 20.64
C ASN A 210 -8.92 -3.41 21.94
N THR A 211 -9.90 -4.33 21.89
CA THR A 211 -10.27 -5.21 23.01
C THR A 211 -11.27 -6.25 22.51
N GLY A 212 -11.73 -7.16 23.38
CA GLY A 212 -12.77 -8.13 23.05
C GLY A 212 -12.21 -9.39 22.38
N ALA A 213 -13.13 -10.29 22.03
CA ALA A 213 -12.83 -11.57 21.39
C ALA A 213 -12.80 -11.42 19.87
N TRP A 214 -11.69 -11.83 19.26
CA TRP A 214 -11.50 -11.87 17.81
C TRP A 214 -10.53 -13.01 17.45
N THR A 215 -10.52 -13.39 16.18
CA THR A 215 -9.73 -14.51 15.65
C THR A 215 -9.12 -14.10 14.31
N VAL A 216 -8.00 -14.72 13.96
CA VAL A 216 -7.38 -14.66 12.64
C VAL A 216 -7.07 -16.09 12.24
N THR A 217 -7.62 -16.53 11.11
CA THR A 217 -7.42 -17.90 10.64
C THR A 217 -6.08 -18.02 9.93
N GLU A 218 -5.39 -19.13 10.16
CA GLU A 218 -4.16 -19.45 9.44
C GLU A 218 -4.46 -19.58 7.95
N GLY A 219 -3.78 -18.80 7.12
CA GLY A 219 -4.00 -18.72 5.67
C GLY A 219 -4.60 -17.39 5.20
N ALA A 220 -5.42 -16.72 6.03
CA ALA A 220 -5.89 -15.36 5.74
C ALA A 220 -4.80 -14.33 6.07
N GLY A 221 -4.14 -14.49 7.22
CA GLY A 221 -3.21 -13.46 7.70
C GLY A 221 -3.95 -12.16 8.08
N GLU A 222 -3.22 -11.18 8.62
CA GLU A 222 -3.73 -9.82 8.85
C GLU A 222 -2.54 -8.91 9.18
N GLY A 223 -2.38 -7.79 8.46
CA GLY A 223 -1.32 -6.81 8.67
C GLY A 223 -1.83 -5.45 9.17
N TRP A 224 -1.09 -4.82 10.08
CA TRP A 224 -1.38 -3.45 10.54
C TRP A 224 -0.11 -2.63 10.71
N ARG A 225 -0.09 -1.43 10.13
CA ARG A 225 1.00 -0.46 10.24
C ARG A 225 0.60 0.69 11.18
N PHE A 226 1.49 1.03 12.12
CA PHE A 226 1.35 2.20 12.99
C PHE A 226 2.41 3.23 12.58
N LYS A 227 1.94 4.34 12.01
CA LYS A 227 2.81 5.40 11.50
C LYS A 227 2.84 6.55 12.49
N PRO A 228 4.00 6.90 13.06
CA PRO A 228 4.11 8.10 13.87
C PRO A 228 3.86 9.30 12.96
N GLN A 229 2.83 10.08 13.23
CA GLN A 229 2.51 11.32 12.51
C GLN A 229 3.44 12.48 12.92
N ALA A 230 4.58 12.19 13.55
CA ALA A 230 5.35 13.20 14.26
C ALA A 230 6.22 14.04 13.31
N ASN A 231 5.72 15.24 13.07
CA ASN A 231 6.38 16.48 12.64
C ASN A 231 7.16 16.37 11.31
N PRO A 232 6.85 17.19 10.29
CA PRO A 232 7.74 17.33 9.15
C PRO A 232 9.03 17.92 9.70
N ASP A 233 10.00 17.07 10.04
CA ASP A 233 11.39 17.43 9.88
C ASP A 233 11.43 17.84 8.41
N ASN A 234 11.39 19.15 8.20
CA ASN A 234 11.36 19.83 6.91
C ASN A 234 12.73 19.65 6.23
N THR A 235 13.18 18.40 6.24
CA THR A 235 14.45 17.84 5.85
C THR A 235 14.16 17.11 4.56
N TYR A 236 14.74 17.61 3.49
CA TYR A 236 14.69 16.91 2.21
C TYR A 236 15.66 15.73 2.29
N LYS A 237 15.21 14.54 1.88
CA LYS A 237 16.02 13.32 1.85
C LYS A 237 16.52 13.11 0.42
N TYR A 238 17.81 12.78 0.28
CA TYR A 238 18.41 12.32 -0.95
C TYR A 238 19.09 10.97 -0.66
N ILE A 239 18.46 9.89 -1.11
CA ILE A 239 18.98 8.53 -0.99
C ILE A 239 19.49 8.11 -2.36
N LYS A 240 20.76 7.76 -2.44
CA LYS A 240 21.37 7.32 -3.68
C LYS A 240 21.71 5.84 -3.66
N CYS A 241 21.53 5.21 -4.80
CA CYS A 241 21.99 3.86 -5.01
C CYS A 241 23.53 3.78 -5.10
N ASP A 242 24.16 3.01 -4.20
CA ASP A 242 25.59 2.68 -4.22
C ASP A 242 25.79 1.30 -4.88
N THR A 243 26.29 1.32 -6.11
CA THR A 243 26.41 0.11 -6.95
C THR A 243 27.72 -0.67 -6.73
N ASP A 244 28.74 -0.06 -6.13
CA ASP A 244 30.02 -0.74 -5.85
C ASP A 244 30.22 -1.05 -4.36
N ALA A 245 29.26 -0.63 -3.53
CA ALA A 245 29.16 -0.85 -2.10
C ALA A 245 30.40 -0.36 -1.33
N ASP A 246 31.10 0.66 -1.85
CA ASP A 246 32.24 1.28 -1.17
C ASP A 246 31.82 2.36 -0.16
N GLY A 247 30.54 2.75 -0.19
CA GLY A 247 29.88 3.71 0.68
C GLY A 247 30.15 5.16 0.30
N ILE A 248 30.80 5.46 -0.82
CA ILE A 248 31.19 6.80 -1.26
C ILE A 248 30.44 7.15 -2.54
N GLU A 249 29.47 8.03 -2.41
CA GLU A 249 28.65 8.51 -3.51
C GLU A 249 28.78 10.02 -3.75
N THR A 250 28.47 10.42 -4.98
CA THR A 250 28.36 11.84 -5.34
C THR A 250 26.90 12.20 -5.62
N PHE A 251 26.36 13.08 -4.79
CA PHE A 251 25.00 13.60 -4.83
C PHE A 251 24.92 14.80 -5.77
N ASP A 252 24.06 14.77 -6.79
CA ASP A 252 23.92 15.86 -7.76
C ASP A 252 23.14 17.04 -7.15
N PHE A 253 23.71 18.24 -7.22
CA PHE A 253 23.03 19.44 -6.72
C PHE A 253 21.79 19.80 -7.53
N ASN A 254 21.72 19.44 -8.80
CA ASN A 254 20.56 19.75 -9.62
C ASN A 254 19.32 18.99 -9.16
N VAL A 255 19.46 17.75 -8.69
CA VAL A 255 18.35 16.96 -8.13
C VAL A 255 17.77 17.69 -6.91
N ILE A 256 18.61 17.96 -5.91
CA ILE A 256 18.25 18.73 -4.70
C ILE A 256 17.58 20.07 -5.05
N LEU A 257 18.14 20.79 -6.02
CA LEU A 257 17.62 22.11 -6.41
C LEU A 257 16.32 22.00 -7.21
N ASN A 258 16.14 20.99 -8.05
CA ASN A 258 14.89 20.81 -8.80
C ASN A 258 13.73 20.49 -7.85
N ASP A 259 13.98 19.64 -6.86
CA ASP A 259 12.95 19.18 -5.91
C ASP A 259 12.60 20.25 -4.88
N ILE A 260 13.61 20.92 -4.32
CA ILE A 260 13.39 21.94 -3.29
C ILE A 260 13.01 23.27 -3.95
N ASN A 261 13.98 23.87 -4.66
CA ASN A 261 13.81 25.14 -5.36
C ASN A 261 15.05 25.46 -6.20
N SER A 262 14.87 25.66 -7.51
CA SER A 262 16.00 25.89 -8.43
C SER A 262 16.82 27.15 -8.14
N SER A 263 16.32 28.07 -7.31
CA SER A 263 17.02 29.27 -6.86
C SER A 263 17.65 29.15 -5.46
N ALA A 264 17.53 28.00 -4.81
CA ALA A 264 18.17 27.76 -3.52
C ALA A 264 19.70 27.75 -3.64
N VAL A 265 20.36 28.03 -2.52
CA VAL A 265 21.83 27.95 -2.41
C VAL A 265 22.18 26.92 -1.35
N LEU A 266 23.12 26.03 -1.66
CA LEU A 266 23.51 24.93 -0.78
C LEU A 266 24.74 25.29 0.07
N TYR A 267 24.76 24.80 1.31
CA TYR A 267 25.79 25.06 2.31
C TYR A 267 26.12 23.78 3.09
N SER A 268 27.36 23.59 3.49
CA SER A 268 27.78 22.42 4.29
C SER A 268 27.37 22.50 5.76
N THR A 269 27.05 23.69 6.27
CA THR A 269 26.70 23.89 7.68
C THR A 269 25.51 24.85 7.81
N TYR A 270 24.76 24.71 8.91
CA TYR A 270 23.65 25.60 9.22
C TYR A 270 24.14 27.04 9.43
N GLU A 271 25.29 27.22 10.09
CA GLU A 271 25.89 28.53 10.33
C GLU A 271 26.27 29.26 9.03
N ASP A 272 26.81 28.53 8.06
CA ASP A 272 27.13 29.07 6.75
C ASP A 272 25.87 29.47 5.97
N ALA A 273 24.81 28.67 6.06
CA ALA A 273 23.51 29.00 5.47
C ALA A 273 22.92 30.27 6.12
N GLU A 274 22.93 30.39 7.44
CA GLU A 274 22.44 31.59 8.15
C GLU A 274 23.26 32.85 7.85
N ALA A 275 24.58 32.70 7.71
CA ALA A 275 25.49 33.81 7.42
C ALA A 275 25.58 34.14 5.91
N GLU A 276 24.96 33.33 5.06
CA GLU A 276 25.12 33.35 3.60
C GLU A 276 26.61 33.35 3.17
N SER A 277 27.44 32.60 3.90
CA SER A 277 28.87 32.50 3.66
C SER A 277 29.28 31.10 3.20
N ASN A 278 30.38 30.99 2.45
CA ASN A 278 30.97 29.70 2.06
C ASN A 278 29.98 28.73 1.36
N ALA A 279 29.11 29.26 0.50
CA ALA A 279 28.21 28.44 -0.30
C ALA A 279 28.98 27.32 -1.03
N LEU A 280 28.39 26.13 -1.05
CA LEU A 280 28.90 25.00 -1.81
C LEU A 280 28.93 25.38 -3.29
N SER A 281 30.00 24.96 -3.97
CA SER A 281 30.23 25.26 -5.38
C SER A 281 30.57 23.97 -6.12
N GLY A 282 30.16 23.88 -7.39
CA GLY A 282 30.32 22.67 -8.19
C GLY A 282 28.98 22.14 -8.66
N THR A 283 28.95 20.87 -9.03
CA THR A 283 27.75 20.16 -9.52
C THR A 283 27.23 19.11 -8.55
N GLY A 284 27.93 18.85 -7.44
CA GLY A 284 27.51 17.86 -6.47
C GLY A 284 28.36 17.84 -5.20
N TYR A 285 27.95 17.00 -4.27
CA TYR A 285 28.63 16.75 -2.99
C TYR A 285 29.04 15.29 -2.91
N THR A 286 30.29 15.02 -2.55
CA THR A 286 30.77 13.65 -2.32
C THR A 286 30.94 13.44 -0.83
N ASN A 287 30.31 12.42 -0.26
CA ASN A 287 30.50 12.10 1.15
C ASN A 287 31.94 11.63 1.41
N ALA A 288 32.48 12.03 2.56
CA ALA A 288 33.87 11.73 2.91
C ALA A 288 34.01 10.44 3.72
N VAL A 289 32.91 9.94 4.28
CA VAL A 289 32.88 8.78 5.16
C VAL A 289 31.88 7.76 4.61
N PRO A 290 32.32 6.52 4.33
CA PRO A 290 31.46 5.45 3.89
C PRO A 290 30.26 5.21 4.82
N PHE A 291 29.07 5.05 4.24
CA PHE A 291 27.80 4.69 4.93
C PHE A 291 27.36 5.63 6.06
N GLU A 292 27.90 6.85 6.14
CA GLU A 292 27.49 7.84 7.15
C GLU A 292 26.50 8.86 6.57
N LEU A 293 25.39 9.06 7.29
CA LEU A 293 24.41 10.10 7.01
C LEU A 293 25.09 11.47 7.03
N THR A 294 24.95 12.23 5.95
CA THR A 294 25.54 13.57 5.83
C THR A 294 24.47 14.62 5.66
N THR A 295 24.42 15.62 6.55
CA THR A 295 23.49 16.73 6.41
C THR A 295 24.16 17.96 5.80
N ILE A 296 23.59 18.46 4.71
CA ILE A 296 23.87 19.81 4.16
C ILE A 296 22.61 20.68 4.31
N TYR A 297 22.65 21.92 3.83
CA TYR A 297 21.55 22.88 4.04
C TYR A 297 21.25 23.66 2.76
N ALA A 298 20.00 23.69 2.33
CA ALA A 298 19.50 24.53 1.26
C ALA A 298 18.85 25.80 1.84
N ARG A 299 19.24 26.98 1.34
CA ARG A 299 18.62 28.26 1.71
C ARG A 299 17.86 28.87 0.54
N TYR A 300 16.62 29.25 0.79
CA TYR A 300 15.78 30.00 -0.17
C TYR A 300 14.82 30.94 0.58
N ASN A 301 14.78 32.24 0.20
CA ASN A 301 13.89 33.25 0.80
C ASN A 301 13.87 33.24 2.36
N ASP A 302 15.05 33.21 2.98
CA ASP A 302 15.24 33.12 4.44
C ASP A 302 14.78 31.82 5.11
N ILE A 303 14.32 30.83 4.35
CA ILE A 303 14.06 29.46 4.81
C ILE A 303 15.34 28.66 4.65
N ILE A 304 15.73 27.93 5.70
CA ILE A 304 16.79 26.92 5.66
C ILE A 304 16.16 25.55 5.79
N ILE A 305 16.45 24.69 4.82
CA ILE A 305 15.96 23.33 4.69
C ILE A 305 17.17 22.41 4.87
N PRO A 306 17.20 21.57 5.93
CA PRO A 306 18.20 20.51 6.02
C PRO A 306 18.06 19.55 4.85
N VAL A 307 19.17 19.06 4.33
CA VAL A 307 19.20 18.08 3.25
C VAL A 307 20.00 16.89 3.74
N SER A 308 19.33 15.76 3.91
CA SER A 308 19.92 14.52 4.37
C SER A 308 20.41 13.72 3.18
N LEU A 309 21.71 13.50 3.09
CA LEU A 309 22.37 12.71 2.06
C LEU A 309 22.73 11.34 2.62
N SER A 310 22.27 10.29 1.97
CA SER A 310 22.53 8.90 2.34
C SER A 310 22.57 7.99 1.12
N MET A 311 23.04 6.76 1.30
CA MET A 311 23.12 5.77 0.23
C MET A 311 22.78 4.38 0.75
N VAL A 312 22.31 3.55 -0.17
CA VAL A 312 21.96 2.15 0.07
C VAL A 312 22.71 1.26 -0.92
N ASP A 313 23.11 0.07 -0.48
CA ASP A 313 23.74 -0.93 -1.34
C ASP A 313 22.65 -1.60 -2.18
N CYS A 314 22.62 -1.32 -3.49
CA CYS A 314 21.62 -1.87 -4.41
C CYS A 314 22.12 -3.12 -5.15
N GLY A 315 23.14 -3.81 -4.64
CA GLY A 315 23.56 -5.08 -5.22
C GLY A 315 22.47 -6.16 -5.21
N LEU A 316 21.35 -5.94 -4.50
CA LEU A 316 20.16 -6.77 -4.34
C LEU A 316 18.91 -5.89 -4.14
N ALA A 317 17.70 -6.45 -4.28
CA ALA A 317 16.45 -5.86 -3.78
C ALA A 317 16.55 -5.63 -2.27
N PHE A 318 16.24 -4.44 -1.80
CA PHE A 318 16.54 -4.01 -0.43
C PHE A 318 15.52 -4.54 0.59
N ASP A 319 14.25 -4.47 0.23
CA ASP A 319 13.05 -4.92 0.94
C ASP A 319 12.76 -6.43 0.69
N ASN A 320 13.28 -6.99 -0.42
CA ASN A 320 13.19 -8.39 -0.88
C ASN A 320 11.87 -8.77 -1.59
N ASP A 321 11.20 -7.83 -2.22
CA ASP A 321 10.06 -8.03 -3.11
C ASP A 321 10.38 -8.63 -4.51
N ASN A 322 11.66 -8.68 -4.90
CA ASN A 322 12.17 -9.07 -6.22
C ASN A 322 12.30 -7.92 -7.25
N VAL A 323 11.88 -6.70 -6.94
CA VAL A 323 12.18 -5.51 -7.72
C VAL A 323 13.60 -5.06 -7.39
N PRO A 324 14.51 -4.90 -8.37
CA PRO A 324 15.83 -4.39 -8.07
C PRO A 324 15.76 -2.94 -7.61
N THR A 325 16.36 -2.59 -6.47
CA THR A 325 16.41 -1.22 -5.94
C THR A 325 16.97 -0.15 -6.89
N ALA A 326 17.68 -0.53 -7.94
CA ALA A 326 18.11 0.42 -8.96
C ALA A 326 17.01 0.76 -9.98
N ASP A 327 16.00 -0.10 -10.12
CA ASP A 327 14.86 0.05 -11.04
C ASP A 327 13.70 0.84 -10.37
N GLU A 328 13.74 1.01 -9.05
CA GLU A 328 12.78 1.78 -8.23
C GLU A 328 13.05 3.30 -8.20
N ASP A 329 14.10 3.75 -8.90
CA ASP A 329 14.27 5.17 -9.26
C ASP A 329 13.41 5.46 -10.51
N LEU A 330 12.09 5.54 -10.31
CA LEU A 330 11.09 5.59 -11.38
C LEU A 330 11.33 6.77 -12.33
N ASN A 331 11.72 7.91 -11.77
CA ASN A 331 11.96 9.14 -12.54
C ASN A 331 13.40 9.26 -13.09
N GLN A 332 14.31 8.36 -12.68
CA GLN A 332 15.72 8.27 -13.10
C GLN A 332 16.56 9.53 -12.79
N ASP A 333 16.20 10.27 -11.74
CA ASP A 333 16.98 11.41 -11.26
C ASP A 333 18.12 10.99 -10.30
N GLY A 334 18.09 9.73 -9.85
CA GLY A 334 19.07 9.13 -8.96
C GLY A 334 18.74 9.22 -7.47
N ASN A 335 17.55 9.73 -7.09
CA ASN A 335 17.08 9.90 -5.72
C ASN A 335 15.91 8.97 -5.36
N LEU A 336 16.23 7.79 -4.84
CA LEU A 336 15.24 6.81 -4.34
C LEU A 336 14.35 7.31 -3.19
N ALA A 337 14.58 8.50 -2.64
CA ALA A 337 13.81 9.00 -1.51
C ALA A 337 12.55 9.76 -1.91
N ASN A 338 12.38 10.09 -3.20
CA ASN A 338 11.27 10.89 -3.72
C ASN A 338 10.32 10.09 -4.64
N ASP A 339 10.63 8.82 -4.89
CA ASP A 339 9.75 7.83 -5.52
C ASP A 339 9.03 7.07 -4.38
N ASP A 340 7.74 7.35 -4.22
CA ASP A 340 6.82 6.95 -3.14
C ASP A 340 5.44 6.96 -3.79
N THR A 341 5.09 5.84 -4.43
CA THR A 341 4.03 5.75 -5.44
C THR A 341 2.64 5.97 -4.85
N ASP A 342 2.36 5.39 -3.68
CA ASP A 342 1.11 5.59 -2.93
C ASP A 342 1.12 6.81 -1.98
N GLY A 343 2.29 7.40 -1.71
CA GLY A 343 2.46 8.54 -0.82
C GLY A 343 2.31 8.19 0.67
N ASP A 344 2.53 6.93 1.03
CA ASP A 344 2.57 6.38 2.38
C ASP A 344 3.67 7.06 3.23
N GLY A 345 4.78 7.44 2.61
CA GLY A 345 5.97 7.97 3.26
C GLY A 345 7.10 6.95 3.46
N LEU A 346 6.91 5.71 3.05
CA LEU A 346 7.96 4.79 2.62
C LEU A 346 8.21 4.99 1.13
N PRO A 347 9.45 5.29 0.72
CA PRO A 347 9.79 5.24 -0.69
C PRO A 347 9.76 3.79 -1.20
N ASP A 348 9.40 3.59 -2.46
CA ASP A 348 9.15 2.29 -3.12
C ASP A 348 10.20 1.25 -2.72
N PHE A 349 11.51 1.61 -2.80
CA PHE A 349 12.60 0.68 -2.48
C PHE A 349 12.68 0.08 -1.06
N ILE A 350 11.84 0.54 -0.14
CA ILE A 350 11.65 -0.04 1.18
C ILE A 350 10.18 -0.27 1.55
N ASP A 351 9.25 0.06 0.66
CA ASP A 351 7.89 -0.44 0.78
C ASP A 351 7.80 -1.84 0.19
N ASN A 352 6.73 -2.55 0.52
CA ASN A 352 6.51 -3.93 0.08
C ASN A 352 5.15 -4.07 -0.61
N ASP A 353 4.57 -2.93 -0.96
CA ASP A 353 3.22 -2.64 -1.46
C ASP A 353 3.30 -1.19 -1.99
N ASP A 354 3.91 -1.01 -3.16
CA ASP A 354 4.41 0.32 -3.60
C ASP A 354 3.26 1.27 -4.00
N ASP A 355 2.16 0.74 -4.55
CA ASP A 355 0.95 1.48 -4.92
C ASP A 355 -0.16 1.46 -3.85
N GLY A 356 0.07 0.72 -2.77
CA GLY A 356 -0.73 0.76 -1.54
C GLY A 356 -2.10 0.12 -1.70
N ASP A 357 -2.20 -0.90 -2.54
CA ASP A 357 -3.46 -1.53 -2.92
C ASP A 357 -3.80 -2.82 -2.14
N LEU A 358 -2.92 -3.21 -1.20
CA LEU A 358 -2.97 -4.42 -0.37
C LEU A 358 -2.52 -5.72 -1.05
N ILE A 359 -2.00 -5.65 -2.26
CA ILE A 359 -1.23 -6.74 -2.85
C ILE A 359 0.26 -6.49 -2.55
N LEU A 360 1.03 -7.57 -2.42
CA LEU A 360 2.47 -7.40 -2.24
C LEU A 360 3.09 -7.14 -3.60
N THR A 361 3.98 -6.13 -3.69
CA THR A 361 4.84 -5.86 -4.87
C THR A 361 5.46 -7.17 -5.40
N SER A 362 5.83 -8.07 -4.47
CA SER A 362 6.43 -9.37 -4.79
C SER A 362 5.53 -10.41 -5.43
N GLU A 363 4.22 -10.31 -5.19
CA GLU A 363 3.20 -11.15 -5.80
C GLU A 363 2.91 -10.65 -7.23
N GLU A 364 2.69 -9.35 -7.41
CA GLU A 364 2.39 -8.73 -8.71
C GLU A 364 3.57 -8.80 -9.67
N TYR A 365 4.78 -8.59 -9.17
CA TYR A 365 5.99 -8.69 -9.98
C TYR A 365 6.22 -10.12 -10.56
N VAL A 366 5.61 -11.16 -9.97
CA VAL A 366 5.93 -12.57 -10.27
C VAL A 366 4.78 -13.35 -10.92
N PHE A 367 3.53 -12.87 -10.91
CA PHE A 367 2.42 -13.63 -11.51
C PHE A 367 2.60 -13.82 -13.04
N GLY A 368 2.63 -15.08 -13.50
CA GLY A 368 1.90 -15.40 -14.76
C GLY A 368 2.57 -15.46 -16.15
N ARG A 369 3.85 -15.86 -16.31
CA ARG A 369 4.37 -16.61 -17.52
C ARG A 369 4.64 -15.83 -18.85
N ASP A 370 5.73 -15.09 -18.93
CA ASP A 370 6.96 -15.40 -19.72
C ASP A 370 8.05 -14.41 -19.32
N VAL A 371 9.27 -14.90 -19.12
CA VAL A 371 10.42 -14.08 -18.72
C VAL A 371 10.74 -13.10 -19.84
N ASN A 372 10.41 -11.81 -19.72
CA ASN A 372 11.17 -10.64 -20.24
C ASN A 372 10.39 -9.30 -20.28
N ASP A 373 9.10 -9.25 -19.96
CA ASP A 373 8.33 -8.00 -19.90
C ASP A 373 7.74 -7.85 -18.49
N MET A 374 7.70 -6.60 -18.01
CA MET A 374 7.06 -6.16 -16.77
C MET A 374 5.55 -6.43 -16.90
N TYR A 375 4.91 -7.00 -15.87
CA TYR A 375 3.47 -7.32 -15.91
C TYR A 375 2.68 -6.00 -15.86
N ASP A 376 1.73 -5.87 -16.77
CA ASP A 376 0.95 -4.66 -17.09
C ASP A 376 -0.35 -5.19 -17.71
N THR A 377 -1.35 -5.42 -16.85
CA THR A 377 -2.56 -6.20 -17.18
C THR A 377 -3.48 -5.44 -18.13
N ASP A 378 -3.65 -4.12 -17.93
CA ASP A 378 -4.48 -3.26 -18.76
C ASP A 378 -3.73 -2.71 -20.01
N GLY A 379 -2.40 -2.73 -20.01
CA GLY A 379 -1.54 -2.30 -21.09
C GLY A 379 -1.37 -0.78 -21.21
N ASP A 380 -1.58 -0.02 -20.15
CA ASP A 380 -1.44 1.44 -20.14
C ASP A 380 0.02 1.93 -20.07
N GLY A 381 0.93 1.02 -19.68
CA GLY A 381 2.36 1.24 -19.54
C GLY A 381 2.85 1.50 -18.11
N ILE A 382 1.97 1.43 -17.12
CA ILE A 382 2.27 1.33 -15.69
C ILE A 382 2.25 -0.17 -15.32
N PRO A 383 3.28 -0.68 -14.65
CA PRO A 383 3.28 -2.05 -14.14
C PRO A 383 2.26 -2.23 -13.03
N ASN A 384 1.75 -3.46 -12.90
CA ASN A 384 0.81 -3.79 -11.83
C ASN A 384 1.30 -3.36 -10.45
N TYR A 385 2.54 -3.70 -10.09
CA TYR A 385 3.13 -3.31 -8.79
C TYR A 385 3.29 -1.79 -8.54
N LEU A 386 2.92 -0.94 -9.49
CA LEU A 386 2.90 0.52 -9.41
C LEU A 386 1.53 1.09 -9.84
N ASP A 387 0.51 0.25 -10.04
CA ASP A 387 -0.80 0.56 -10.58
C ASP A 387 -1.89 0.09 -9.63
N ASN A 388 -2.70 1.02 -9.13
CA ASN A 388 -3.73 0.70 -8.15
C ASN A 388 -5.09 0.33 -8.75
N ASP A 389 -5.17 0.21 -10.08
CA ASP A 389 -6.32 -0.19 -10.89
C ASP A 389 -5.79 -1.15 -11.97
N ASP A 390 -5.34 -2.32 -11.50
CA ASP A 390 -4.42 -3.21 -12.20
C ASP A 390 -4.88 -3.64 -13.59
N ASP A 391 -6.18 -3.85 -13.77
CA ASP A 391 -6.81 -4.32 -14.99
C ASP A 391 -7.56 -3.20 -15.77
N GLY A 392 -7.55 -1.98 -15.20
CA GLY A 392 -8.08 -0.76 -15.79
C GLY A 392 -9.59 -0.76 -15.95
N ASP A 393 -10.31 -1.48 -15.10
CA ASP A 393 -11.77 -1.59 -15.14
C ASP A 393 -12.49 -0.45 -14.40
N GLY A 394 -11.74 0.38 -13.66
CA GLY A 394 -12.24 1.55 -12.94
C GLY A 394 -12.63 1.30 -11.48
N ILE A 395 -12.44 0.07 -10.98
CA ILE A 395 -12.44 -0.28 -9.56
C ILE A 395 -10.97 -0.36 -9.13
N LEU A 396 -10.61 0.31 -8.03
CA LEU A 396 -9.24 0.17 -7.51
C LEU A 396 -9.06 -1.24 -6.93
N THR A 397 -7.91 -1.87 -7.12
CA THR A 397 -7.55 -3.20 -6.60
C THR A 397 -7.92 -3.38 -5.12
N ILE A 398 -7.63 -2.36 -4.29
CA ILE A 398 -7.96 -2.37 -2.85
C ILE A 398 -9.47 -2.49 -2.53
N ASN A 399 -10.33 -2.10 -3.47
CA ASN A 399 -11.79 -2.15 -3.34
C ASN A 399 -12.40 -3.45 -3.91
N GLU A 400 -11.59 -4.29 -4.52
CA GLU A 400 -11.96 -5.63 -5.03
C GLU A 400 -11.81 -6.70 -3.95
N GLU A 401 -11.93 -6.26 -2.70
CA GLU A 401 -11.97 -7.08 -1.49
C GLU A 401 -13.43 -7.21 -1.00
N TYR A 402 -14.09 -8.30 -1.38
CA TYR A 402 -15.52 -8.50 -1.14
C TYR A 402 -15.80 -9.34 0.10
N ASN A 403 -14.84 -10.15 0.55
CA ASN A 403 -15.06 -11.14 1.60
C ASN A 403 -14.71 -10.63 3.04
N GLY A 404 -14.10 -9.45 3.13
CA GLY A 404 -13.68 -8.72 4.31
C GLY A 404 -12.42 -9.25 5.00
N ASN A 405 -11.50 -9.88 4.26
CA ASN A 405 -10.25 -10.45 4.80
C ASN A 405 -9.01 -9.55 4.61
N ASN A 406 -9.09 -8.51 3.77
CA ASN A 406 -8.00 -7.59 3.39
C ASN A 406 -6.89 -8.25 2.56
N TYR A 407 -7.26 -9.08 1.60
CA TYR A 407 -6.39 -9.74 0.63
C TYR A 407 -7.15 -9.91 -0.71
N PRO A 408 -7.24 -8.86 -1.56
CA PRO A 408 -7.97 -8.90 -2.83
C PRO A 408 -7.56 -10.06 -3.76
N ALA A 409 -6.31 -10.52 -3.69
CA ALA A 409 -5.80 -11.61 -4.53
C ALA A 409 -6.44 -13.00 -4.29
N ASP A 410 -7.37 -13.15 -3.33
CA ASP A 410 -8.16 -14.38 -3.16
C ASP A 410 -9.63 -14.30 -3.58
N ASP A 411 -10.09 -13.15 -4.05
CA ASP A 411 -11.42 -12.98 -4.67
C ASP A 411 -11.36 -13.25 -6.19
N ASP A 412 -12.31 -14.06 -6.68
CA ASP A 412 -12.43 -14.59 -8.05
C ASP A 412 -13.92 -14.92 -8.24
N THR A 413 -14.68 -13.97 -8.78
CA THR A 413 -16.14 -13.92 -8.76
C THR A 413 -16.76 -14.95 -9.70
N ASP A 414 -16.17 -15.20 -10.87
CA ASP A 414 -16.65 -16.16 -11.86
C ASP A 414 -16.01 -17.58 -11.75
N GLU A 415 -15.02 -17.74 -10.86
CA GLU A 415 -14.22 -18.95 -10.62
C GLU A 415 -13.42 -19.43 -11.85
N ASP A 416 -12.98 -18.52 -12.75
CA ASP A 416 -12.15 -18.88 -13.91
C ASP A 416 -10.66 -19.06 -13.56
N GLY A 417 -10.24 -18.57 -12.39
CA GLY A 417 -8.90 -18.67 -11.83
C GLY A 417 -7.99 -17.46 -12.11
N ILE A 418 -8.53 -16.38 -12.64
CA ILE A 418 -7.95 -15.03 -12.61
C ILE A 418 -8.62 -14.30 -11.43
N PRO A 419 -7.85 -13.73 -10.48
CA PRO A 419 -8.46 -12.90 -9.43
C PRO A 419 -9.14 -11.66 -10.02
N ASP A 420 -10.17 -11.16 -9.35
CA ASP A 420 -11.00 -10.04 -9.83
C ASP A 420 -10.13 -8.82 -10.21
N TYR A 421 -9.15 -8.46 -9.36
CA TYR A 421 -8.22 -7.34 -9.64
C TYR A 421 -7.32 -7.47 -10.89
N LEU A 422 -7.35 -8.63 -11.56
CA LEU A 422 -6.65 -8.88 -12.82
C LEU A 422 -7.61 -9.24 -13.96
N ASP A 423 -8.93 -9.10 -13.76
CA ASP A 423 -9.98 -9.52 -14.69
C ASP A 423 -11.08 -8.47 -14.88
N ASN A 424 -11.03 -7.78 -16.03
CA ASN A 424 -11.92 -6.67 -16.35
C ASN A 424 -13.38 -7.03 -16.69
N ASP A 425 -13.81 -8.25 -16.39
CA ASP A 425 -15.15 -8.84 -16.56
C ASP A 425 -15.39 -9.79 -15.37
N ASP A 426 -15.32 -9.29 -14.13
CA ASP A 426 -15.23 -10.05 -12.87
C ASP A 426 -16.27 -11.18 -12.76
N ASP A 427 -17.49 -10.95 -13.27
CA ASP A 427 -18.59 -11.91 -13.20
C ASP A 427 -18.71 -12.83 -14.44
N GLY A 428 -17.87 -12.62 -15.45
CA GLY A 428 -17.79 -13.39 -16.69
C GLY A 428 -19.05 -13.35 -17.54
N ASP A 429 -19.88 -12.29 -17.43
CA ASP A 429 -21.10 -12.12 -18.22
C ASP A 429 -20.82 -11.67 -19.67
N GLY A 430 -19.62 -11.11 -19.92
CA GLY A 430 -19.15 -10.64 -21.22
C GLY A 430 -19.38 -9.15 -21.46
N ILE A 431 -19.71 -8.39 -20.42
CA ILE A 431 -19.73 -6.92 -20.38
C ILE A 431 -18.63 -6.52 -19.41
N LEU A 432 -17.65 -5.74 -19.89
CA LEU A 432 -16.56 -5.29 -19.02
C LEU A 432 -17.10 -4.51 -17.82
N THR A 433 -16.51 -4.67 -16.64
CA THR A 433 -16.90 -3.99 -15.39
C THR A 433 -17.01 -2.47 -15.59
N ILE A 434 -16.07 -1.86 -16.33
CA ILE A 434 -16.11 -0.44 -16.68
C ILE A 434 -17.36 0.00 -17.49
N ASP A 435 -17.94 -0.91 -18.27
CA ASP A 435 -19.13 -0.67 -19.10
C ASP A 435 -20.45 -0.90 -18.33
N GLU A 436 -20.38 -1.30 -17.06
CA GLU A 436 -21.51 -1.56 -16.17
C GLU A 436 -21.90 -0.38 -15.26
N ASP A 437 -21.23 0.76 -15.43
CA ASP A 437 -21.71 2.09 -14.97
C ASP A 437 -22.92 2.55 -15.83
N TYR A 438 -24.06 1.90 -15.64
CA TYR A 438 -25.29 2.17 -16.39
C TYR A 438 -25.82 3.59 -16.15
N ASN A 439 -25.49 4.18 -15.00
CA ASN A 439 -25.97 5.51 -14.62
C ASN A 439 -25.00 6.66 -15.01
N GLN A 440 -23.80 6.32 -15.48
CA GLN A 440 -22.73 7.22 -15.97
C GLN A 440 -22.23 8.19 -14.89
N ASN A 441 -22.13 7.74 -13.65
CA ASN A 441 -21.56 8.51 -12.55
C ASN A 441 -20.04 8.28 -12.37
N GLY A 442 -19.48 7.30 -13.08
CA GLY A 442 -18.08 6.85 -12.97
C GLY A 442 -17.83 5.93 -11.77
N ASP A 443 -18.83 5.19 -11.31
CA ASP A 443 -18.76 4.28 -10.16
C ASP A 443 -19.64 3.04 -10.43
N PRO A 444 -19.08 1.95 -10.99
CA PRO A 444 -19.82 0.71 -11.26
C PRO A 444 -20.36 0.05 -9.98
N THR A 445 -19.77 0.35 -8.82
CA THR A 445 -20.09 -0.33 -7.55
C THR A 445 -21.48 -0.03 -7.02
N ASP A 446 -22.15 1.00 -7.55
CA ASP A 446 -23.48 1.44 -7.09
C ASP A 446 -24.65 1.06 -8.00
N ASP A 447 -24.37 0.44 -9.15
CA ASP A 447 -25.37 -0.05 -10.09
C ASP A 447 -25.83 -1.47 -9.71
N ASP A 448 -27.15 -1.63 -9.55
CA ASP A 448 -27.86 -2.88 -9.21
C ASP A 448 -29.21 -2.87 -9.97
N LEU A 449 -29.18 -3.22 -11.25
CA LEU A 449 -30.33 -3.16 -12.15
C LEU A 449 -31.45 -4.10 -11.73
N ASN A 450 -31.13 -5.24 -11.13
CA ASN A 450 -32.08 -6.28 -10.79
C ASN A 450 -32.64 -6.16 -9.35
N GLY A 451 -31.98 -5.36 -8.50
CA GLY A 451 -32.35 -5.02 -7.14
C GLY A 451 -32.10 -6.14 -6.12
N ASN A 452 -31.09 -6.98 -6.33
CA ASN A 452 -30.76 -8.12 -5.45
C ASN A 452 -29.72 -7.79 -4.38
N ASN A 453 -29.22 -6.54 -4.35
CA ASN A 453 -28.16 -6.07 -3.45
C ASN A 453 -26.76 -6.64 -3.72
N ILE A 454 -26.51 -7.09 -4.94
CA ILE A 454 -25.18 -7.39 -5.49
C ILE A 454 -24.98 -6.34 -6.60
N PRO A 455 -23.84 -5.63 -6.64
CA PRO A 455 -23.51 -4.78 -7.78
C PRO A 455 -23.55 -5.56 -9.09
N ASP A 456 -23.95 -4.92 -10.19
CA ASP A 456 -24.14 -5.60 -11.47
C ASP A 456 -22.85 -6.28 -11.95
N TYR A 457 -21.69 -5.64 -11.76
CA TYR A 457 -20.36 -6.18 -12.11
C TYR A 457 -19.90 -7.41 -11.32
N LEU A 458 -20.64 -7.80 -10.28
CA LEU A 458 -20.42 -9.03 -9.50
C LEU A 458 -21.57 -10.03 -9.66
N ASP A 459 -22.44 -9.83 -10.64
CA ASP A 459 -23.66 -10.61 -10.84
C ASP A 459 -23.90 -10.94 -12.31
N ALA A 460 -23.43 -12.12 -12.73
CA ALA A 460 -23.64 -12.62 -14.09
C ALA A 460 -25.13 -12.76 -14.51
N GLU A 461 -26.08 -12.67 -13.57
CA GLU A 461 -27.52 -12.63 -13.85
C GLU A 461 -28.09 -11.20 -13.98
N ALA A 462 -27.31 -10.16 -13.66
CA ALA A 462 -27.55 -8.74 -13.83
C ALA A 462 -27.49 -8.30 -15.29
N GLN A 463 -28.06 -9.11 -16.18
CA GLN A 463 -28.26 -8.75 -17.57
C GLN A 463 -29.15 -7.51 -17.68
N GLY A 464 -28.53 -6.34 -17.72
CA GLY A 464 -29.10 -5.16 -18.31
C GLY A 464 -29.59 -5.51 -19.70
N LEU A 465 -30.70 -4.91 -20.13
CA LEU A 465 -31.04 -4.90 -21.55
C LEU A 465 -30.03 -4.00 -22.27
N GLY A 466 -28.78 -4.45 -22.32
CA GLY A 466 -27.67 -3.84 -23.00
C GLY A 466 -28.09 -3.50 -24.42
N ILE A 467 -27.80 -2.25 -24.75
CA ILE A 467 -28.06 -1.49 -25.96
C ILE A 467 -27.48 -2.19 -27.20
N ASN A 468 -28.07 -3.32 -27.60
CA ASN A 468 -27.84 -4.02 -28.86
C ASN A 468 -28.13 -3.15 -30.11
N GLU A 469 -28.55 -1.89 -29.95
CA GLU A 469 -28.68 -0.96 -31.08
C GLU A 469 -27.31 -0.56 -31.68
N ASN A 470 -26.21 -0.56 -30.93
CA ASN A 470 -24.93 -0.06 -31.45
C ASN A 470 -24.15 -1.09 -32.30
N ASP A 471 -24.17 -2.37 -31.94
CA ASP A 471 -23.48 -3.41 -32.73
C ASP A 471 -24.23 -3.82 -33.99
N PHE A 472 -25.57 -3.83 -33.94
CA PHE A 472 -26.37 -4.05 -35.15
C PHE A 472 -26.17 -2.92 -36.17
N ASN A 473 -26.05 -1.67 -35.70
CA ASN A 473 -25.79 -0.50 -36.56
C ASN A 473 -24.38 -0.53 -37.20
N LYS A 474 -23.35 -1.01 -36.49
CA LYS A 474 -21.96 -1.14 -37.02
C LYS A 474 -21.79 -2.32 -37.98
N SER A 475 -22.64 -3.35 -37.87
CA SER A 475 -22.53 -4.59 -38.65
C SER A 475 -22.96 -4.48 -40.12
N ILE A 476 -23.66 -3.41 -40.52
CA ILE A 476 -24.13 -3.18 -41.89
C ILE A 476 -23.56 -1.87 -42.44
N THR A 477 -22.84 -1.93 -43.57
CA THR A 477 -22.30 -0.75 -44.24
C THR A 477 -22.72 -0.67 -45.71
N ILE A 478 -22.90 0.54 -46.23
CA ILE A 478 -23.29 0.79 -47.62
C ILE A 478 -22.20 1.54 -48.39
N TYR A 479 -21.83 1.07 -49.58
CA TYR A 479 -20.80 1.73 -50.39
C TYR A 479 -20.89 1.42 -51.90
N PRO A 480 -20.41 2.34 -52.77
CA PRO A 480 -20.06 3.72 -52.44
C PRO A 480 -21.34 4.53 -52.16
N ASN A 481 -21.27 5.47 -51.22
CA ASN A 481 -22.34 6.43 -50.99
C ASN A 481 -21.72 7.80 -50.76
N PRO A 482 -21.82 8.76 -51.71
CA PRO A 482 -22.70 8.78 -52.88
C PRO A 482 -22.39 7.77 -54.00
N THR A 483 -23.38 7.42 -54.83
CA THR A 483 -23.23 6.51 -55.99
C THR A 483 -24.03 6.95 -57.23
N ASN A 484 -23.61 6.49 -58.43
CA ASN A 484 -24.27 6.76 -59.71
C ASN A 484 -25.12 5.60 -60.22
N ASP A 485 -24.68 4.36 -60.05
CA ASP A 485 -25.33 3.22 -60.71
C ASP A 485 -25.64 2.11 -59.72
N VAL A 486 -24.69 1.76 -58.85
CA VAL A 486 -24.78 0.58 -57.99
C VAL A 486 -24.35 0.93 -56.56
N LEU A 487 -25.15 0.52 -55.58
CA LEU A 487 -24.84 0.57 -54.15
C LEU A 487 -24.66 -0.85 -53.62
N ASN A 488 -23.54 -1.16 -52.98
CA ASN A 488 -23.33 -2.43 -52.31
C ASN A 488 -23.70 -2.32 -50.83
N ILE A 489 -24.21 -3.42 -50.27
CA ILE A 489 -24.51 -3.59 -48.86
C ILE A 489 -23.56 -4.67 -48.36
N ASN A 490 -22.64 -4.30 -47.47
CA ASN A 490 -21.81 -5.27 -46.76
C ASN A 490 -22.49 -5.62 -45.45
N ASN A 491 -22.76 -6.91 -45.29
CA ASN A 491 -23.49 -7.47 -44.16
C ASN A 491 -22.57 -8.42 -43.39
N LEU A 492 -22.15 -7.99 -42.20
CA LEU A 492 -21.28 -8.76 -41.31
C LEU A 492 -22.05 -9.53 -40.24
N THR A 493 -23.39 -9.44 -40.21
CA THR A 493 -24.24 -10.06 -39.17
C THR A 493 -24.36 -11.59 -39.27
N GLY A 494 -23.89 -12.20 -40.36
CA GLY A 494 -24.07 -13.63 -40.64
C GLY A 494 -25.52 -14.05 -40.99
N LYS A 495 -26.51 -13.14 -40.90
CA LYS A 495 -27.93 -13.38 -41.19
C LYS A 495 -28.34 -12.87 -42.57
N GLU A 496 -29.36 -13.46 -43.20
CA GLU A 496 -29.82 -13.04 -44.53
C GLU A 496 -30.64 -11.74 -44.51
N ILE A 497 -30.42 -10.87 -45.50
CA ILE A 497 -31.24 -9.67 -45.70
C ILE A 497 -32.64 -10.08 -46.19
N THR A 498 -33.67 -9.71 -45.44
CA THR A 498 -35.08 -10.08 -45.70
C THR A 498 -35.83 -9.06 -46.54
N GLU A 499 -35.43 -7.78 -46.48
CA GLU A 499 -36.03 -6.73 -47.30
C GLU A 499 -35.04 -5.56 -47.45
N VAL A 500 -35.00 -4.98 -48.65
CA VAL A 500 -34.35 -3.69 -48.91
C VAL A 500 -35.34 -2.78 -49.60
N THR A 501 -35.62 -1.63 -48.99
CA THR A 501 -36.61 -0.67 -49.49
C THR A 501 -36.02 0.74 -49.59
N ILE A 502 -36.18 1.38 -50.75
CA ILE A 502 -35.79 2.78 -50.99
C ILE A 502 -37.03 3.66 -50.95
N TYR A 503 -36.98 4.73 -50.15
CA TYR A 503 -37.99 5.77 -50.05
C TYR A 503 -37.44 7.10 -50.58
N SER A 504 -38.32 7.89 -51.19
CA SER A 504 -38.04 9.31 -51.44
C SER A 504 -38.03 10.10 -50.11
N ILE A 505 -37.47 11.30 -50.11
CA ILE A 505 -37.52 12.20 -48.93
C ILE A 505 -38.94 12.52 -48.43
N ASN A 506 -39.96 12.34 -49.28
CA ASN A 506 -41.36 12.54 -48.92
C ASN A 506 -42.02 11.26 -48.37
N GLY A 507 -41.25 10.20 -48.10
CA GLY A 507 -41.74 8.93 -47.54
C GLY A 507 -42.40 7.99 -48.55
N VAL A 508 -42.44 8.33 -49.84
CA VAL A 508 -43.00 7.45 -50.89
C VAL A 508 -42.01 6.34 -51.21
N LYS A 509 -42.46 5.08 -51.17
CA LYS A 509 -41.69 3.89 -51.57
C LYS A 509 -41.38 3.94 -53.07
N VAL A 510 -40.10 3.90 -53.42
CA VAL A 510 -39.58 4.02 -54.80
C VAL A 510 -39.13 2.67 -55.35
N LYS A 511 -38.52 1.82 -54.52
CA LYS A 511 -38.04 0.48 -54.91
C LYS A 511 -38.06 -0.45 -53.70
N GLN A 512 -38.36 -1.73 -53.92
CA GLN A 512 -38.32 -2.78 -52.89
C GLN A 512 -37.79 -4.07 -53.49
N LEU A 513 -36.93 -4.77 -52.72
CA LEU A 513 -36.33 -6.05 -53.07
C LEU A 513 -36.35 -6.96 -51.83
N ASN A 514 -36.52 -8.27 -52.03
CA ASN A 514 -36.65 -9.23 -50.92
C ASN A 514 -35.30 -9.81 -50.47
N THR A 515 -34.25 -9.75 -51.30
CA THR A 515 -32.88 -10.15 -50.95
C THR A 515 -31.92 -9.43 -51.89
N ALA A 516 -31.00 -8.60 -51.38
CA ALA A 516 -30.04 -7.90 -52.22
C ALA A 516 -28.81 -7.41 -51.43
N ASN A 517 -27.63 -7.96 -51.73
CA ASN A 517 -26.34 -7.40 -51.26
C ASN A 517 -25.85 -6.27 -52.18
N GLN A 518 -26.58 -6.00 -53.25
CA GLN A 518 -26.28 -4.97 -54.24
C GLN A 518 -27.57 -4.39 -54.83
N LEU A 519 -27.63 -3.07 -54.94
CA LEU A 519 -28.77 -2.32 -55.46
C LEU A 519 -28.37 -1.56 -56.73
N ASP A 520 -28.99 -1.90 -57.87
CA ASP A 520 -28.97 -1.04 -59.05
C ASP A 520 -29.94 0.13 -58.84
N ILE A 521 -29.41 1.35 -58.85
CA ILE A 521 -30.13 2.60 -58.66
C ILE A 521 -30.03 3.52 -59.88
N LYS A 522 -29.57 3.01 -61.02
CA LYS A 522 -29.37 3.80 -62.25
C LYS A 522 -30.62 4.52 -62.73
N GLU A 523 -31.78 3.92 -62.50
CA GLU A 523 -33.10 4.45 -62.89
C GLU A 523 -33.61 5.56 -61.95
N LEU A 524 -32.97 5.77 -60.79
CA LEU A 524 -33.33 6.84 -59.86
C LEU A 524 -32.81 8.19 -60.36
N GLN A 525 -33.60 9.24 -60.17
CA GLN A 525 -33.15 10.62 -60.42
C GLN A 525 -32.10 11.03 -59.39
N THR A 526 -31.16 11.89 -59.78
CA THR A 526 -30.19 12.54 -58.88
C THR A 526 -30.91 13.17 -57.69
N GLY A 527 -30.50 12.84 -56.47
CA GLY A 527 -31.16 13.27 -55.25
C GLY A 527 -30.82 12.44 -54.02
N ILE A 528 -31.42 12.83 -52.89
CA ILE A 528 -31.30 12.13 -51.61
C ILE A 528 -32.49 11.17 -51.45
N TYR A 529 -32.21 9.97 -50.96
CA TYR A 529 -33.19 8.92 -50.67
C TYR A 529 -32.95 8.36 -49.27
N ILE A 530 -33.96 7.68 -48.73
CA ILE A 530 -33.88 6.94 -47.47
C ILE A 530 -33.86 5.46 -47.83
N LEU A 531 -32.80 4.76 -47.47
CA LEU A 531 -32.64 3.33 -47.69
C LEU A 531 -32.92 2.60 -46.38
N LYS A 532 -33.91 1.71 -46.36
CA LYS A 532 -34.23 0.84 -45.24
C LYS A 532 -33.80 -0.60 -45.55
N ILE A 533 -33.02 -1.22 -44.68
CA ILE A 533 -32.55 -2.60 -44.79
C ILE A 533 -33.11 -3.38 -43.61
N THR A 534 -33.76 -4.51 -43.86
CA THR A 534 -34.39 -5.35 -42.83
C THR A 534 -33.73 -6.72 -42.79
N ILE A 535 -33.28 -7.15 -41.61
CA ILE A 535 -32.63 -8.43 -41.33
C ILE A 535 -33.32 -9.00 -40.11
N ASP A 536 -33.87 -10.21 -40.20
CA ASP A 536 -34.46 -10.93 -39.06
C ASP A 536 -35.46 -10.07 -38.23
N ASN A 537 -36.39 -9.40 -38.92
CA ASN A 537 -37.36 -8.42 -38.38
C ASN A 537 -36.80 -7.11 -37.77
N GLN A 538 -35.49 -6.92 -37.68
CA GLN A 538 -34.88 -5.64 -37.32
C GLN A 538 -34.60 -4.79 -38.56
N SER A 539 -34.64 -3.46 -38.44
CA SER A 539 -34.49 -2.55 -39.60
C SER A 539 -33.52 -1.40 -39.35
N LEU A 540 -32.58 -1.23 -40.28
CA LEU A 540 -31.64 -0.11 -40.32
C LEU A 540 -32.01 0.89 -41.41
N THR A 541 -31.72 2.17 -41.17
CA THR A 541 -32.03 3.25 -42.11
C THR A 541 -30.79 4.06 -42.44
N TYR A 542 -30.49 4.18 -43.73
CA TYR A 542 -29.35 4.92 -44.26
C TYR A 542 -29.81 6.08 -45.16
N LYS A 543 -29.06 7.17 -45.14
CA LYS A 543 -29.16 8.22 -46.15
C LYS A 543 -28.44 7.75 -47.42
N LEU A 544 -29.16 7.60 -48.52
CA LEU A 544 -28.60 7.29 -49.84
C LEU A 544 -28.49 8.56 -50.68
N ILE A 545 -27.32 8.81 -51.27
CA ILE A 545 -27.08 9.95 -52.16
C ILE A 545 -26.83 9.43 -53.59
N LYS A 546 -27.78 9.71 -54.49
CA LYS A 546 -27.66 9.45 -55.94
C LYS A 546 -27.12 10.70 -56.62
N ASN A 547 -25.96 10.59 -57.26
CA ASN A 547 -25.39 11.66 -58.10
C ASN A 547 -26.02 11.67 -59.49
#